data_AF-A0A7S3EKS0-F1
#
_entry.id   AF-A0A7S3EKS0-F1
#
_cell.length_a   1.000
_cell.length_b   1.000
_cell.length_c   1.000
_cell.angle_alpha   90.00
_cell.angle_beta   90.00
_cell.angle_gamma   90.00
#
_symmetry.space_group_name_H-M   'P 1'
#
loop_
_entity.id
_entity.type
_entity.pdbx_description
1 polymer ?
#
loop_
_entity_poly.entity_id
_entity_poly.type
_entity_poly.pdbx_seq_one_letter_code
_entity_poly.pdbx_strand_id
1 'polypeptide(L)'
;MSETFLEALKRREKEFGEFSDRSLDVSELDLGVRFSEFLREALGIPGREDVECILASSNGIREQHILESIFPESVSTLDLSDNRLYRLPRTVLGLHDLKELNLANNNREENLLIDTLCDSEFPKLVSLDISGNFIHALPENFPKAFPRLRSLTAARNKLTSLPATFGKIELEELFLSGNPLGPQLPTVIAELGSLKSLGLASCQIEQLDEELANLEQLKSLALMMNDFGDFPTIVIRLKSLRRLDLSRTGLKQIPEEISELTCLEEIYIAGNELKELPVTMGTMASLKKLDISNNGSVIAIPPGFAELRLEHLAYDSAIEASPASANEREAKMSVAQYYRNRRIMKPFSCSII
;
A
#
# COMPACT_ATOMS: atom_id res chain seq x y z
N MET A 1 -24.72 -31.99 0.50
CA MET A 1 -23.52 -32.69 0.00
C MET A 1 -23.65 -32.93 -1.51
N SER A 2 -23.57 -31.88 -2.32
CA SER A 2 -23.38 -32.10 -3.76
C SER A 2 -21.93 -32.56 -3.97
N GLU A 3 -21.73 -33.68 -4.66
CA GLU A 3 -20.42 -34.29 -4.97
C GLU A 3 -19.39 -33.26 -5.46
N THR A 4 -19.87 -32.23 -6.15
CA THR A 4 -19.11 -31.09 -6.69
C THR A 4 -18.45 -30.18 -5.65
N PHE A 5 -19.00 -30.03 -4.44
CA PHE A 5 -18.46 -29.13 -3.40
C PHE A 5 -17.18 -29.69 -2.79
N LEU A 6 -17.25 -30.93 -2.29
CA LEU A 6 -16.13 -31.57 -1.61
C LEU A 6 -14.99 -31.83 -2.60
N GLU A 7 -15.32 -32.08 -3.87
CA GLU A 7 -14.36 -32.16 -4.96
C GLU A 7 -13.70 -30.80 -5.25
N ALA A 8 -14.45 -29.70 -5.28
CA ALA A 8 -13.88 -28.36 -5.48
C ALA A 8 -12.94 -27.96 -4.33
N LEU A 9 -13.34 -28.21 -3.07
CA LEU A 9 -12.53 -27.95 -1.90
C LEU A 9 -11.25 -28.82 -1.88
N LYS A 10 -11.39 -30.14 -2.09
CA LYS A 10 -10.25 -31.07 -2.19
C LYS A 10 -9.33 -30.74 -3.36
N ARG A 11 -9.88 -30.27 -4.49
CA ARG A 11 -9.09 -29.86 -5.64
C ARG A 11 -8.25 -28.63 -5.30
N ARG A 12 -8.80 -27.64 -4.59
CA ARG A 12 -8.04 -26.47 -4.11
C ARG A 12 -6.97 -26.85 -3.08
N GLU A 13 -7.32 -27.67 -2.09
CA GLU A 13 -6.35 -28.23 -1.12
C GLU A 13 -5.21 -28.97 -1.85
N LYS A 14 -5.50 -29.65 -2.96
CA LYS A 14 -4.48 -30.33 -3.76
C LYS A 14 -3.65 -29.40 -4.64
N GLU A 15 -4.24 -28.33 -5.18
CA GLU A 15 -3.58 -27.37 -6.07
C GLU A 15 -2.67 -26.38 -5.31
N PHE A 16 -3.03 -25.99 -4.09
CA PHE A 16 -2.32 -24.96 -3.31
C PHE A 16 -1.66 -25.48 -2.03
N GLY A 17 -1.75 -26.78 -1.76
CA GLY A 17 -1.27 -27.43 -0.54
C GLY A 17 -2.37 -27.53 0.52
N GLU A 18 -2.20 -28.45 1.49
CA GLU A 18 -3.13 -28.56 2.62
C GLU A 18 -3.19 -27.20 3.34
N PHE A 19 -4.36 -26.57 3.26
CA PHE A 19 -4.70 -25.44 4.12
C PHE A 19 -4.54 -25.88 5.58
N SER A 20 -4.10 -24.99 6.46
CA SER A 20 -4.16 -25.31 7.90
C SER A 20 -5.63 -25.63 8.25
N ASP A 21 -5.87 -26.55 9.19
CA ASP A 21 -7.23 -26.95 9.59
C ASP A 21 -8.14 -25.75 9.97
N ARG A 22 -7.54 -24.60 10.27
CA ARG A 22 -8.21 -23.33 10.63
C ARG A 22 -8.35 -22.32 9.48
N SER A 23 -8.01 -22.70 8.25
CA SER A 23 -8.13 -21.82 7.08
C SER A 23 -9.06 -22.42 6.02
N LEU A 24 -9.91 -21.57 5.47
CA LEU A 24 -10.86 -21.88 4.41
C LEU A 24 -10.59 -20.94 3.23
N ASP A 25 -9.85 -21.44 2.24
CA ASP A 25 -9.60 -20.72 1.00
C ASP A 25 -10.53 -21.25 -0.10
N VAL A 26 -11.33 -20.34 -0.60
CA VAL A 26 -12.34 -20.56 -1.63
C VAL A 26 -12.17 -19.58 -2.77
N SER A 27 -11.00 -18.95 -2.87
CA SER A 27 -10.73 -17.94 -3.88
C SER A 27 -10.82 -18.50 -5.29
N GLU A 28 -11.35 -17.69 -6.20
CA GLU A 28 -11.51 -18.00 -7.63
C GLU A 28 -12.33 -19.30 -7.93
N LEU A 29 -13.18 -19.74 -7.00
CA LEU A 29 -14.07 -20.89 -7.21
C LEU A 29 -15.38 -20.54 -7.94
N ASP A 30 -15.56 -19.27 -8.34
CA ASP A 30 -16.79 -18.71 -8.94
C ASP A 30 -18.05 -19.10 -8.15
N LEU A 31 -18.01 -18.89 -6.83
CA LEU A 31 -19.09 -19.30 -5.94
C LEU A 31 -20.39 -18.54 -6.18
N GLY A 32 -20.34 -17.34 -6.76
CA GLY A 32 -21.51 -16.57 -7.16
C GLY A 32 -22.58 -16.49 -6.07
N VAL A 33 -23.83 -16.85 -6.42
CA VAL A 33 -24.99 -16.86 -5.50
C VAL A 33 -24.93 -17.92 -4.40
N ARG A 34 -24.00 -18.88 -4.50
CA ARG A 34 -23.91 -20.04 -3.60
C ARG A 34 -22.91 -19.85 -2.47
N PHE A 35 -22.34 -18.66 -2.31
CA PHE A 35 -21.33 -18.39 -1.28
C PHE A 35 -21.82 -18.73 0.15
N SER A 36 -23.03 -18.31 0.51
CA SER A 36 -23.61 -18.60 1.83
C SER A 36 -23.83 -20.10 2.05
N GLU A 37 -24.34 -20.81 1.04
CA GLU A 37 -24.54 -22.26 1.07
C GLU A 37 -23.20 -22.98 1.20
N PHE A 38 -22.20 -22.57 0.42
CA PHE A 38 -20.84 -23.09 0.48
C PHE A 38 -20.25 -22.91 1.88
N LEU A 39 -20.32 -21.70 2.43
CA LEU A 39 -19.77 -21.40 3.75
C LEU A 39 -20.46 -22.24 4.83
N ARG A 40 -21.79 -22.38 4.76
CA ARG A 40 -22.55 -23.22 5.69
C ARG A 40 -22.19 -24.70 5.58
N GLU A 41 -22.04 -25.23 4.37
CA GLU A 41 -21.63 -26.62 4.16
C GLU A 41 -20.18 -26.84 4.63
N ALA A 42 -19.26 -25.90 4.36
CA ALA A 42 -17.86 -25.98 4.76
C ALA A 42 -17.66 -25.96 6.28
N LEU A 43 -18.39 -25.08 6.97
CA LEU A 43 -18.37 -24.97 8.44
C LEU A 43 -19.11 -26.13 9.12
N GLY A 44 -19.99 -26.83 8.41
CA GLY A 44 -20.65 -28.05 8.90
C GLY A 44 -19.77 -29.30 8.87
N ILE A 45 -18.54 -29.22 8.33
CA ILE A 45 -17.58 -30.33 8.33
C ILE A 45 -16.98 -30.46 9.75
N PRO A 46 -17.07 -31.62 10.41
CA PRO A 46 -16.48 -31.82 11.74
C PRO A 46 -14.99 -31.44 11.75
N GLY A 47 -14.60 -30.56 12.68
CA GLY A 47 -13.24 -30.04 12.82
C GLY A 47 -12.99 -28.69 12.13
N ARG A 48 -13.94 -28.16 11.35
CA ARG A 48 -13.87 -26.81 10.74
C ARG A 48 -14.76 -25.76 11.44
N GLU A 49 -15.15 -26.02 12.68
CA GLU A 49 -15.94 -25.06 13.49
C GLU A 49 -15.07 -23.88 13.97
N ASP A 50 -13.76 -24.09 14.13
CA ASP A 50 -12.78 -23.11 14.62
C ASP A 50 -11.99 -22.43 13.48
N VAL A 51 -12.63 -22.17 12.33
CA VAL A 51 -11.96 -21.46 11.22
C VAL A 51 -11.62 -20.04 11.66
N GLU A 52 -10.34 -19.69 11.54
CA GLU A 52 -9.78 -18.39 11.89
C GLU A 52 -9.51 -17.53 10.65
N CYS A 53 -9.42 -18.14 9.47
CA CYS A 53 -9.08 -17.47 8.22
C CYS A 53 -10.02 -17.90 7.09
N ILE A 54 -10.67 -16.93 6.46
CA ILE A 54 -11.54 -17.16 5.28
C ILE A 54 -11.01 -16.31 4.13
N LEU A 55 -10.57 -16.96 3.06
CA LEU A 55 -10.12 -16.32 1.83
C LEU A 55 -11.16 -16.58 0.75
N ALA A 56 -11.91 -15.54 0.38
CA ALA A 56 -13.03 -15.65 -0.55
C ALA A 56 -12.92 -14.63 -1.69
N SER A 57 -11.70 -14.38 -2.16
CA SER A 57 -11.45 -13.40 -3.22
C SER A 57 -11.85 -13.89 -4.60
N SER A 58 -12.16 -12.97 -5.53
CA SER A 58 -12.45 -13.28 -6.94
C SER A 58 -13.62 -14.29 -7.15
N ASN A 59 -14.68 -14.19 -6.35
CA ASN A 59 -15.82 -15.13 -6.38
C ASN A 59 -17.11 -14.52 -6.93
N GLY A 60 -17.09 -13.26 -7.38
CA GLY A 60 -18.28 -12.56 -7.85
C GLY A 60 -19.34 -12.34 -6.75
N ILE A 61 -18.92 -12.35 -5.48
CA ILE A 61 -19.80 -12.24 -4.32
C ILE A 61 -20.44 -10.84 -4.28
N ARG A 62 -21.75 -10.81 -4.05
CA ARG A 62 -22.53 -9.60 -3.78
C ARG A 62 -23.02 -9.65 -2.33
N GLU A 63 -23.41 -8.52 -1.79
CA GLU A 63 -23.94 -8.36 -0.44
C GLU A 63 -25.05 -9.35 -0.13
N GLN A 64 -25.95 -9.61 -1.08
CA GLN A 64 -27.05 -10.56 -0.92
C GLN A 64 -26.58 -12.01 -0.69
N HIS A 65 -25.40 -12.39 -1.19
CA HIS A 65 -24.83 -13.72 -0.97
C HIS A 65 -24.13 -13.82 0.39
N ILE A 66 -23.79 -12.69 1.01
CA ILE A 66 -23.18 -12.64 2.35
C ILE A 66 -24.26 -12.43 3.43
N LEU A 67 -25.42 -11.86 3.11
CA LEU A 67 -26.52 -11.62 4.07
C LEU A 67 -26.93 -12.88 4.85
N GLU A 68 -26.96 -14.03 4.19
CA GLU A 68 -27.31 -15.32 4.80
C GLU A 68 -26.09 -16.10 5.33
N SER A 69 -24.89 -15.55 5.18
CA SER A 69 -23.65 -16.17 5.64
C SER A 69 -23.51 -16.01 7.15
N ILE A 70 -23.29 -17.13 7.83
CA ILE A 70 -22.95 -17.16 9.25
C ILE A 70 -21.45 -17.37 9.32
N PHE A 71 -20.72 -16.28 9.54
CA PHE A 71 -19.28 -16.36 9.81
C PHE A 71 -19.05 -16.83 11.24
N PRO A 72 -18.07 -17.72 11.49
CA PRO A 72 -17.66 -18.07 12.84
C PRO A 72 -17.15 -16.83 13.59
N GLU A 73 -17.46 -16.71 14.88
CA GLU A 73 -16.93 -15.63 15.71
C GLU A 73 -15.40 -15.69 15.87
N SER A 74 -14.80 -16.87 15.64
CA SER A 74 -13.35 -17.09 15.67
C SER A 74 -12.59 -16.47 14.49
N VAL A 75 -13.30 -15.98 13.46
CA VAL A 75 -12.65 -15.44 12.26
C VAL A 75 -11.81 -14.22 12.61
N SER A 76 -10.50 -14.37 12.39
CA SER A 76 -9.48 -13.35 12.63
C SER A 76 -8.95 -12.73 11.33
N THR A 77 -9.04 -13.45 10.21
CA THR A 77 -8.69 -12.94 8.87
C THR A 77 -9.83 -13.21 7.92
N LEU A 78 -10.30 -12.15 7.24
CA LEU A 78 -11.35 -12.22 6.23
C LEU A 78 -10.91 -11.50 4.96
N ASP A 79 -10.78 -12.23 3.87
CA ASP A 79 -10.51 -11.68 2.55
C ASP A 79 -11.75 -11.82 1.65
N LEU A 80 -12.33 -10.69 1.29
CA LEU A 80 -13.45 -10.56 0.36
C LEU A 80 -13.06 -9.69 -0.85
N SER A 81 -11.76 -9.57 -1.16
CA SER A 81 -11.27 -8.77 -2.28
C SER A 81 -11.72 -9.29 -3.65
N ASP A 82 -11.67 -8.42 -4.66
CA ASP A 82 -11.99 -8.75 -6.05
C ASP A 82 -13.40 -9.35 -6.21
N ASN A 83 -14.35 -8.89 -5.40
CA ASN A 83 -15.77 -9.26 -5.48
C ASN A 83 -16.60 -8.09 -6.03
N ARG A 84 -17.90 -8.07 -5.74
CA ARG A 84 -18.87 -7.09 -6.24
C ARG A 84 -19.64 -6.43 -5.10
N LEU A 85 -18.97 -6.19 -3.97
CA LEU A 85 -19.61 -5.65 -2.76
C LEU A 85 -19.68 -4.13 -2.81
N TYR A 86 -20.88 -3.57 -2.65
CA TYR A 86 -21.04 -2.12 -2.48
C TYR A 86 -21.32 -1.71 -1.02
N ARG A 87 -21.76 -2.66 -0.20
CA ARG A 87 -22.02 -2.52 1.23
C ARG A 87 -21.72 -3.84 1.93
N LEU A 88 -21.46 -3.81 3.24
CA LEU A 88 -21.33 -5.03 4.02
C LEU A 88 -22.64 -5.36 4.73
N PRO A 89 -22.99 -6.65 4.86
CA PRO A 89 -24.10 -7.05 5.71
C PRO A 89 -23.71 -6.97 7.19
N ARG A 90 -24.73 -6.88 8.06
CA ARG A 90 -24.54 -6.84 9.52
C ARG A 90 -23.79 -8.05 10.08
N THR A 91 -23.80 -9.18 9.37
CA THR A 91 -23.07 -10.39 9.76
C THR A 91 -21.56 -10.17 9.84
N VAL A 92 -20.98 -9.32 9.00
CA VAL A 92 -19.55 -8.95 9.08
C VAL A 92 -19.29 -7.97 10.23
N LEU A 93 -20.26 -7.14 10.60
CA LEU A 93 -20.13 -6.14 11.66
C LEU A 93 -20.01 -6.75 13.07
N GLY A 94 -20.41 -8.01 13.23
CA GLY A 94 -20.29 -8.77 14.48
C GLY A 94 -18.96 -9.50 14.65
N LEU A 95 -18.04 -9.44 13.69
CA LEU A 95 -16.73 -10.10 13.75
C LEU A 95 -15.75 -9.31 14.62
N HIS A 96 -15.97 -9.29 15.93
CA HIS A 96 -15.17 -8.52 16.87
C HIS A 96 -13.74 -9.06 17.09
N ASP A 97 -13.49 -10.30 16.66
CA ASP A 97 -12.19 -10.96 16.74
C ASP A 97 -11.31 -10.75 15.50
N LEU A 98 -11.84 -10.04 14.50
CA LEU A 98 -11.17 -9.75 13.24
C LEU A 98 -9.92 -8.89 13.48
N LYS A 99 -8.80 -9.36 12.95
CA LYS A 99 -7.48 -8.70 12.96
C LYS A 99 -7.10 -8.18 11.58
N GLU A 100 -7.52 -8.86 10.53
CA GLU A 100 -7.21 -8.52 9.15
C GLU A 100 -8.48 -8.59 8.28
N LEU A 101 -8.76 -7.51 7.57
CA LEU A 101 -9.90 -7.41 6.66
C LEU A 101 -9.45 -6.87 5.31
N ASN A 102 -9.64 -7.66 4.25
CA ASN A 102 -9.37 -7.25 2.88
C ASN A 102 -10.68 -7.12 2.10
N LEU A 103 -10.96 -5.90 1.64
CA LEU A 103 -12.13 -5.50 0.85
C LEU A 103 -11.72 -4.83 -0.47
N ALA A 104 -10.48 -5.03 -0.91
CA ALA A 104 -9.99 -4.40 -2.13
C ALA A 104 -10.83 -4.78 -3.37
N ASN A 105 -10.91 -3.87 -4.34
CA ASN A 105 -11.49 -4.11 -5.67
C ASN A 105 -12.94 -4.64 -5.66
N ASN A 106 -13.85 -3.99 -4.93
CA ASN A 106 -15.22 -4.49 -4.75
C ASN A 106 -16.30 -3.71 -5.52
N ASN A 107 -16.33 -2.38 -5.46
CA ASN A 107 -17.26 -1.58 -6.27
C ASN A 107 -16.61 -0.39 -6.97
N ARG A 108 -17.10 -0.11 -8.20
CA ARG A 108 -16.59 0.90 -9.14
C ARG A 108 -17.50 2.13 -9.33
N GLU A 109 -18.68 2.19 -8.70
CA GLU A 109 -19.62 3.32 -8.87
C GLU A 109 -20.03 3.99 -7.56
N GLU A 110 -20.66 3.26 -6.63
CA GLU A 110 -21.14 3.81 -5.36
C GLU A 110 -20.73 2.87 -4.21
N ASN A 111 -19.98 3.36 -3.23
CA ASN A 111 -19.38 2.50 -2.21
C ASN A 111 -19.76 2.95 -0.79
N LEU A 112 -20.59 2.14 -0.13
CA LEU A 112 -21.02 2.29 1.26
C LEU A 112 -20.32 1.29 2.19
N LEU A 113 -19.27 0.59 1.72
CA LEU A 113 -18.55 -0.40 2.54
C LEU A 113 -18.00 0.27 3.79
N ILE A 114 -17.32 1.40 3.62
CA ILE A 114 -16.67 2.06 4.75
C ILE A 114 -17.67 2.70 5.70
N ASP A 115 -18.75 3.31 5.18
CA ASP A 115 -19.84 3.83 6.00
C ASP A 115 -20.44 2.72 6.87
N THR A 116 -20.73 1.58 6.25
CA THR A 116 -21.32 0.43 6.96
C THR A 116 -20.36 -0.16 7.99
N LEU A 117 -19.05 -0.24 7.69
CA LEU A 117 -18.06 -0.69 8.67
C LEU A 117 -18.00 0.24 9.89
N CYS A 118 -18.09 1.55 9.65
CA CYS A 118 -17.99 2.54 10.72
C CYS A 118 -19.24 2.56 11.63
N ASP A 119 -20.32 1.86 11.28
CA ASP A 119 -21.49 1.64 12.14
C ASP A 119 -21.20 0.68 13.33
N SER A 120 -20.05 0.01 13.34
CA SER A 120 -19.62 -0.93 14.40
C SER A 120 -18.21 -0.61 14.90
N GLU A 121 -17.79 -1.32 15.95
CA GLU A 121 -16.42 -1.28 16.47
C GLU A 121 -15.72 -2.62 16.21
N PHE A 122 -14.52 -2.54 15.64
CA PHE A 122 -13.63 -3.66 15.39
C PHE A 122 -12.41 -3.56 16.32
N PRO A 123 -12.54 -3.98 17.59
CA PRO A 123 -11.56 -3.68 18.64
C PRO A 123 -10.22 -4.40 18.47
N LYS A 124 -10.15 -5.44 17.62
CA LYS A 124 -8.94 -6.21 17.34
C LYS A 124 -8.36 -5.98 15.95
N LEU A 125 -9.00 -5.17 15.10
CA LEU A 125 -8.57 -5.00 13.71
C LEU A 125 -7.28 -4.20 13.66
N VAL A 126 -6.26 -4.80 13.05
CA VAL A 126 -4.90 -4.26 12.91
C VAL A 126 -4.62 -3.85 11.47
N SER A 127 -5.15 -4.59 10.49
CA SER A 127 -4.96 -4.32 9.07
C SER A 127 -6.29 -4.24 8.32
N LEU A 128 -6.45 -3.19 7.52
CA LEU A 128 -7.60 -2.97 6.66
C LEU A 128 -7.15 -2.57 5.26
N ASP A 129 -7.59 -3.31 4.25
CA ASP A 129 -7.42 -2.96 2.84
C ASP A 129 -8.79 -2.66 2.20
N ILE A 130 -8.97 -1.43 1.73
CA ILE A 130 -10.15 -0.92 1.03
C ILE A 130 -9.77 -0.35 -0.35
N SER A 131 -8.65 -0.80 -0.92
CA SER A 131 -8.13 -0.31 -2.20
C SER A 131 -9.04 -0.58 -3.39
N GLY A 132 -8.90 0.19 -4.47
CA GLY A 132 -9.56 -0.09 -5.73
C GLY A 132 -11.09 -0.03 -5.65
N ASN A 133 -11.59 0.78 -4.72
CA ASN A 133 -13.00 1.04 -4.53
C ASN A 133 -13.33 2.46 -5.01
N PHE A 134 -14.59 2.89 -4.87
CA PHE A 134 -15.05 4.22 -5.27
C PHE A 134 -15.32 5.12 -4.05
N ILE A 135 -14.46 5.06 -3.04
CA ILE A 135 -14.66 5.77 -1.76
C ILE A 135 -14.25 7.24 -1.92
N HIS A 136 -15.17 8.16 -1.64
CA HIS A 136 -14.97 9.61 -1.75
C HIS A 136 -14.44 10.26 -0.47
N ALA A 137 -14.82 9.73 0.69
CA ALA A 137 -14.37 10.20 1.98
C ALA A 137 -14.41 9.05 2.99
N LEU A 138 -13.60 9.14 4.05
CA LEU A 138 -13.73 8.28 5.22
C LEU A 138 -14.65 8.97 6.24
N PRO A 139 -15.56 8.24 6.92
CA PRO A 139 -16.44 8.80 7.94
C PRO A 139 -15.71 9.38 9.17
N GLU A 140 -16.30 10.37 9.84
CA GLU A 140 -15.73 11.00 11.07
C GLU A 140 -15.63 10.04 12.27
N ASN A 141 -16.36 8.94 12.26
CA ASN A 141 -16.24 7.88 13.27
C ASN A 141 -15.21 6.81 12.89
N PHE A 142 -14.46 6.95 11.78
CA PHE A 142 -13.44 5.97 11.36
C PHE A 142 -12.44 5.62 12.47
N PRO A 143 -11.83 6.59 13.21
CA PRO A 143 -10.90 6.26 14.30
C PRO A 143 -11.57 5.50 15.46
N LYS A 144 -12.87 5.74 15.70
CA LYS A 144 -13.64 5.04 16.72
C LYS A 144 -13.94 3.60 16.31
N ALA A 145 -14.25 3.39 15.03
CA ALA A 145 -14.54 2.06 14.49
C ALA A 145 -13.30 1.13 14.54
N PHE A 146 -12.09 1.68 14.39
CA PHE A 146 -10.86 0.90 14.29
C PHE A 146 -9.79 1.36 15.32
N PRO A 147 -10.03 1.21 16.63
CA PRO A 147 -9.17 1.78 17.67
C PRO A 147 -7.77 1.15 17.74
N ARG A 148 -7.56 -0.02 17.12
CA ARG A 148 -6.27 -0.73 17.09
C ARG A 148 -5.65 -0.85 15.71
N LEU A 149 -6.18 -0.13 14.71
CA LEU A 149 -5.63 -0.19 13.36
C LEU A 149 -4.19 0.28 13.35
N ARG A 150 -3.33 -0.44 12.63
CA ARG A 150 -1.92 -0.14 12.43
C ARG A 150 -1.56 0.01 10.96
N SER A 151 -2.27 -0.67 10.08
CA SER A 151 -2.05 -0.59 8.64
C SER A 151 -3.37 -0.33 7.92
N LEU A 152 -3.43 0.80 7.19
CA LEU A 152 -4.55 1.14 6.32
C LEU A 152 -4.08 1.27 4.88
N THR A 153 -4.72 0.51 4.00
CA THR A 153 -4.58 0.65 2.57
C THR A 153 -5.88 1.12 1.96
N ALA A 154 -5.88 2.29 1.32
CA ALA A 154 -7.02 2.84 0.61
C ALA A 154 -6.63 3.37 -0.77
N ALA A 155 -5.64 2.75 -1.42
CA ALA A 155 -5.16 3.15 -2.74
C ALA A 155 -6.26 3.04 -3.80
N ARG A 156 -6.16 3.80 -4.90
CA ARG A 156 -7.08 3.76 -6.05
C ARG A 156 -8.54 3.97 -5.66
N ASN A 157 -8.81 4.99 -4.84
CA ASN A 157 -10.15 5.44 -4.49
C ASN A 157 -10.42 6.84 -5.08
N LYS A 158 -11.40 7.56 -4.54
CA LYS A 158 -11.75 8.95 -4.90
C LYS A 158 -11.62 9.90 -3.72
N LEU A 159 -10.76 9.56 -2.75
CA LEU A 159 -10.54 10.36 -1.56
C LEU A 159 -9.96 11.73 -1.94
N THR A 160 -10.65 12.79 -1.55
CA THR A 160 -10.16 14.18 -1.66
C THR A 160 -9.69 14.74 -0.32
N SER A 161 -10.11 14.12 0.78
CA SER A 161 -9.75 14.53 2.13
C SER A 161 -9.83 13.35 3.10
N LEU A 162 -9.37 13.58 4.33
CA LEU A 162 -9.52 12.67 5.46
C LEU A 162 -10.33 13.39 6.56
N PRO A 163 -11.07 12.64 7.40
CA PRO A 163 -11.87 13.22 8.48
C PRO A 163 -10.98 13.98 9.48
N ALA A 164 -11.52 15.02 10.12
CA ALA A 164 -10.75 15.83 11.07
C ALA A 164 -10.29 15.02 12.30
N THR A 165 -10.98 13.94 12.59
CA THR A 165 -10.64 13.00 13.66
C THR A 165 -9.55 12.00 13.29
N PHE A 166 -9.11 11.94 12.02
CA PHE A 166 -8.21 10.89 11.52
C PHE A 166 -6.91 10.80 12.32
N GLY A 167 -6.36 11.93 12.79
CA GLY A 167 -5.14 11.96 13.62
C GLY A 167 -5.23 11.24 14.96
N LYS A 168 -6.43 10.83 15.40
CA LYS A 168 -6.64 10.05 16.64
C LYS A 168 -6.25 8.58 16.52
N ILE A 169 -5.96 8.09 15.31
CA ILE A 169 -5.56 6.71 15.07
C ILE A 169 -4.04 6.57 15.13
N GLU A 170 -3.55 5.51 15.74
CA GLU A 170 -2.11 5.22 15.84
C GLU A 170 -1.65 4.32 14.67
N LEU A 171 -1.78 4.82 13.44
CA LEU A 171 -1.32 4.10 12.26
C LEU A 171 0.20 4.06 12.17
N GLU A 172 0.74 2.93 11.74
CA GLU A 172 2.15 2.72 11.38
C GLU A 172 2.34 2.76 9.86
N GLU A 173 1.32 2.36 9.10
CA GLU A 173 1.36 2.30 7.64
C GLU A 173 0.08 2.90 7.04
N LEU A 174 0.25 3.81 6.09
CA LEU A 174 -0.84 4.48 5.40
C LEU A 174 -0.55 4.56 3.90
N PHE A 175 -1.38 3.90 3.10
CA PHE A 175 -1.23 3.86 1.65
C PHE A 175 -2.48 4.43 0.96
N LEU A 176 -2.36 5.63 0.40
CA LEU A 176 -3.44 6.41 -0.20
C LEU A 176 -3.25 6.66 -1.69
N SER A 177 -2.35 5.93 -2.34
CA SER A 177 -1.91 6.25 -3.70
C SER A 177 -3.00 6.12 -4.75
N GLY A 178 -3.04 7.02 -5.72
CA GLY A 178 -4.10 7.08 -6.73
C GLY A 178 -5.41 7.68 -6.22
N ASN A 179 -5.37 8.53 -5.20
CA ASN A 179 -6.50 9.34 -4.73
C ASN A 179 -6.27 10.82 -5.02
N PRO A 180 -7.28 11.59 -5.48
CA PRO A 180 -7.13 13.02 -5.77
C PRO A 180 -7.08 13.89 -4.49
N LEU A 181 -6.05 13.74 -3.67
CA LEU A 181 -5.91 14.45 -2.38
C LEU A 181 -5.46 15.90 -2.52
N GLY A 182 -4.76 16.24 -3.61
CA GLY A 182 -4.12 17.54 -3.78
C GLY A 182 -5.03 18.68 -4.24
N PRO A 183 -4.47 19.89 -4.40
CA PRO A 183 -3.03 20.17 -4.55
C PRO A 183 -2.21 20.19 -3.26
N GLN A 184 -2.84 20.34 -2.09
CA GLN A 184 -2.18 20.33 -0.77
C GLN A 184 -2.47 19.02 -0.03
N LEU A 185 -1.47 18.45 0.63
CA LEU A 185 -1.65 17.23 1.42
C LEU A 185 -2.53 17.53 2.66
N PRO A 186 -3.52 16.68 3.02
CA PRO A 186 -4.30 16.88 4.23
C PRO A 186 -3.42 16.93 5.49
N THR A 187 -3.45 18.06 6.20
CA THR A 187 -2.61 18.31 7.39
C THR A 187 -2.81 17.30 8.51
N VAL A 188 -4.00 16.69 8.61
CA VAL A 188 -4.30 15.63 9.60
C VAL A 188 -3.38 14.41 9.47
N ILE A 189 -2.75 14.18 8.31
CA ILE A 189 -1.74 13.12 8.15
C ILE A 189 -0.53 13.37 9.05
N ALA A 190 -0.16 14.63 9.29
CA ALA A 190 0.94 15.01 10.17
C ALA A 190 0.68 14.70 11.66
N GLU A 191 -0.58 14.44 12.05
CA GLU A 191 -0.95 14.06 13.42
C GLU A 191 -0.66 12.57 13.71
N LEU A 192 -0.37 11.76 12.69
CA LEU A 192 -0.10 10.32 12.80
C LEU A 192 1.32 10.06 13.31
N GLY A 193 1.64 10.45 14.55
CA GLY A 193 3.01 10.40 15.10
C GLY A 193 3.68 9.01 15.17
N SER A 194 2.91 7.93 15.00
CA SER A 194 3.44 6.55 14.93
C SER A 194 3.74 6.07 13.50
N LEU A 195 3.52 6.91 12.49
CA LEU A 195 3.59 6.50 11.09
C LEU A 195 5.05 6.23 10.67
N LYS A 196 5.28 5.04 10.11
CA LYS A 196 6.57 4.55 9.63
C LYS A 196 6.62 4.49 8.11
N SER A 197 5.48 4.26 7.45
CA SER A 197 5.37 4.16 5.99
C SER A 197 4.19 4.98 5.48
N LEU A 198 4.45 5.88 4.53
CA LEU A 198 3.45 6.73 3.89
C LEU A 198 3.54 6.61 2.37
N GLY A 199 2.45 6.19 1.74
CA GLY A 199 2.34 6.03 0.30
C GLY A 199 1.33 6.98 -0.34
N LEU A 200 1.81 7.93 -1.13
CA LEU A 200 1.03 9.02 -1.72
C LEU A 200 1.28 9.15 -3.23
N ALA A 201 1.63 8.07 -3.92
CA ALA A 201 1.91 8.14 -5.35
C ALA A 201 0.65 8.50 -6.15
N SER A 202 0.79 9.33 -7.19
CA SER A 202 -0.30 9.75 -8.08
C SER A 202 -1.49 10.35 -7.30
N CYS A 203 -1.21 11.23 -6.34
CA CYS A 203 -2.22 11.87 -5.51
C CYS A 203 -2.57 13.32 -5.91
N GLN A 204 -2.02 13.79 -7.04
CA GLN A 204 -2.18 15.16 -7.53
C GLN A 204 -1.67 16.22 -6.54
N ILE A 205 -0.70 15.84 -5.70
CA ILE A 205 -0.10 16.75 -4.71
C ILE A 205 0.91 17.64 -5.44
N GLU A 206 0.85 18.93 -5.18
CA GLU A 206 1.80 19.92 -5.71
C GLU A 206 2.71 20.46 -4.60
N GLN A 207 2.25 20.42 -3.33
CA GLN A 207 2.99 20.94 -2.18
C GLN A 207 2.80 20.05 -0.93
N LEU A 208 3.82 20.02 -0.09
CA LEU A 208 3.80 19.39 1.23
C LEU A 208 3.96 20.47 2.30
N ASP A 209 3.11 20.44 3.32
CA ASP A 209 3.12 21.45 4.39
C ASP A 209 4.19 21.16 5.46
N GLU A 210 4.59 22.19 6.20
CA GLU A 210 5.64 22.15 7.23
C GLU A 210 5.34 21.18 8.38
N GLU A 211 4.05 20.93 8.65
CA GLU A 211 3.59 19.99 9.66
C GLU A 211 4.01 18.56 9.35
N LEU A 212 4.27 18.20 8.09
CA LEU A 212 4.72 16.85 7.74
C LEU A 212 6.00 16.44 8.48
N ALA A 213 6.84 17.42 8.87
CA ALA A 213 8.02 17.16 9.70
C ALA A 213 7.70 16.56 11.09
N ASN A 214 6.46 16.61 11.55
CA ASN A 214 6.01 15.99 12.80
C ASN A 214 6.03 14.45 12.74
N LEU A 215 6.13 13.86 11.54
CA LEU A 215 6.24 12.42 11.34
C LEU A 215 7.67 11.91 11.62
N GLU A 216 8.14 12.11 12.85
CA GLU A 216 9.52 11.82 13.27
C GLU A 216 9.90 10.33 13.13
N GLN A 217 8.92 9.43 13.12
CA GLN A 217 9.13 7.99 12.95
C GLN A 217 9.10 7.51 11.50
N LEU A 218 8.86 8.41 10.53
CA LEU A 218 8.68 8.03 9.14
C LEU A 218 9.99 7.50 8.54
N LYS A 219 9.94 6.27 8.04
CA LYS A 219 11.08 5.56 7.44
C LYS A 219 10.93 5.42 5.94
N SER A 220 9.71 5.37 5.41
CA SER A 220 9.45 5.21 3.99
C SER A 220 8.41 6.22 3.53
N LEU A 221 8.76 7.02 2.52
CA LEU A 221 7.89 8.01 1.89
C LEU A 221 7.89 7.80 0.38
N ALA A 222 6.71 7.50 -0.18
CA ALA A 222 6.52 7.37 -1.62
C ALA A 222 5.61 8.48 -2.15
N LEU A 223 6.16 9.31 -3.03
CA LEU A 223 5.53 10.50 -3.60
C LEU A 223 5.53 10.48 -5.14
N MET A 224 5.86 9.33 -5.74
CA MET A 224 5.94 9.12 -7.19
C MET A 224 4.71 9.68 -7.93
N MET A 225 4.91 10.27 -9.12
CA MET A 225 3.81 10.77 -9.97
C MET A 225 2.95 11.89 -9.32
N ASN A 226 3.56 12.75 -8.52
CA ASN A 226 2.99 14.03 -8.06
C ASN A 226 3.78 15.18 -8.67
N ASP A 227 3.13 16.20 -9.20
CA ASP A 227 3.82 17.27 -9.93
C ASP A 227 4.31 18.38 -8.98
N PHE A 228 5.46 18.14 -8.33
CA PHE A 228 6.03 19.14 -7.41
C PHE A 228 6.74 20.28 -8.15
N GLY A 229 7.32 20.01 -9.33
CA GLY A 229 8.18 20.93 -10.08
C GLY A 229 9.54 21.20 -9.42
N ASP A 230 9.52 21.64 -8.16
CA ASP A 230 10.69 21.82 -7.30
C ASP A 230 10.77 20.72 -6.24
N PHE A 231 11.97 20.51 -5.69
CA PHE A 231 12.16 19.53 -4.63
C PHE A 231 11.36 19.93 -3.36
N PRO A 232 10.53 19.05 -2.77
CA PRO A 232 9.81 19.35 -1.54
C PRO A 232 10.78 19.35 -0.34
N THR A 233 11.35 20.51 -0.04
CA THR A 233 12.43 20.68 0.96
C THR A 233 12.04 20.20 2.36
N ILE A 234 10.76 20.18 2.70
CA ILE A 234 10.24 19.62 3.96
C ILE A 234 10.67 18.16 4.19
N VAL A 235 10.86 17.39 3.12
CA VAL A 235 11.32 15.99 3.21
C VAL A 235 12.68 15.87 3.93
N ILE A 236 13.52 16.90 3.86
CA ILE A 236 14.85 16.95 4.49
C ILE A 236 14.74 16.99 6.03
N ARG A 237 13.59 17.42 6.56
CA ARG A 237 13.32 17.45 8.00
C ARG A 237 12.96 16.07 8.57
N LEU A 238 12.65 15.08 7.72
CA LEU A 238 12.30 13.71 8.14
C LEU A 238 13.56 12.89 8.43
N LYS A 239 14.24 13.16 9.55
CA LYS A 239 15.58 12.59 9.84
C LYS A 239 15.63 11.06 10.02
N SER A 240 14.49 10.41 10.24
CA SER A 240 14.37 8.95 10.32
C SER A 240 14.20 8.26 8.96
N LEU A 241 14.08 9.03 7.88
CA LEU A 241 13.76 8.50 6.55
C LEU A 241 14.87 7.60 6.03
N ARG A 242 14.49 6.42 5.56
CA ARG A 242 15.36 5.39 4.98
C ARG A 242 15.08 5.16 3.50
N ARG A 243 13.85 5.40 3.06
CA ARG A 243 13.42 5.28 1.67
C ARG A 243 12.64 6.51 1.24
N LEU A 244 13.04 7.08 0.11
CA LEU A 244 12.35 8.19 -0.55
C LEU A 244 12.15 7.86 -2.02
N ASP A 245 10.89 7.92 -2.49
CA ASP A 245 10.55 7.80 -3.91
C ASP A 245 9.89 9.10 -4.40
N LEU A 246 10.62 9.83 -5.23
CA LEU A 246 10.22 11.05 -5.95
C LEU A 246 10.32 10.82 -7.47
N SER A 247 10.06 9.60 -7.92
CA SER A 247 10.10 9.29 -9.36
C SER A 247 8.94 9.99 -10.09
N ARG A 248 9.22 10.54 -11.27
CA ARG A 248 8.22 11.21 -12.12
C ARG A 248 7.47 12.34 -11.41
N THR A 249 8.20 13.23 -10.74
CA THR A 249 7.63 14.35 -10.00
C THR A 249 7.98 15.74 -10.55
N GLY A 250 8.50 15.79 -11.79
CA GLY A 250 8.83 17.04 -12.47
C GLY A 250 10.06 17.76 -11.91
N LEU A 251 10.89 17.10 -11.10
CA LEU A 251 12.02 17.76 -10.41
C LEU A 251 13.08 18.23 -11.40
N LYS A 252 13.47 19.50 -11.27
CA LYS A 252 14.56 20.10 -12.06
C LYS A 252 15.92 20.06 -11.36
N GLN A 253 15.90 20.02 -10.03
CA GLN A 253 17.08 20.01 -9.18
C GLN A 253 16.81 19.26 -7.87
N ILE A 254 17.88 18.80 -7.22
CA ILE A 254 17.86 18.28 -5.86
C ILE A 254 18.79 19.17 -5.03
N PRO A 255 18.34 19.67 -3.87
CA PRO A 255 19.16 20.52 -3.00
C PRO A 255 20.34 19.74 -2.39
N GLU A 256 21.43 20.44 -2.08
CA GLU A 256 22.61 19.84 -1.40
C GLU A 256 22.26 19.34 0.01
N GLU A 257 21.25 19.95 0.63
CA GLU A 257 20.71 19.59 1.94
C GLU A 257 20.10 18.19 1.98
N ILE A 258 19.89 17.50 0.83
CA ILE A 258 19.51 16.08 0.80
C ILE A 258 20.50 15.21 1.58
N SER A 259 21.77 15.60 1.63
CA SER A 259 22.83 14.92 2.37
C SER A 259 22.62 14.93 3.89
N GLU A 260 21.76 15.80 4.41
CA GLU A 260 21.40 15.81 5.84
C GLU A 260 20.52 14.62 6.25
N LEU A 261 19.92 13.90 5.29
CA LEU A 261 19.18 12.67 5.54
C LEU A 261 20.16 11.50 5.72
N THR A 262 20.90 11.53 6.83
CA THR A 262 21.99 10.57 7.13
C THR A 262 21.54 9.12 7.27
N CYS A 263 20.25 8.88 7.53
CA CYS A 263 19.65 7.54 7.58
C CYS A 263 19.16 7.02 6.21
N LEU A 264 19.22 7.83 5.15
CA LEU A 264 18.62 7.48 3.87
C LEU A 264 19.42 6.38 3.17
N GLU A 265 18.74 5.28 2.84
CA GLU A 265 19.33 4.08 2.25
C GLU A 265 18.91 3.90 0.78
N GLU A 266 17.71 4.36 0.42
CA GLU A 266 17.14 4.17 -0.90
C GLU A 266 16.52 5.48 -1.41
N ILE A 267 16.96 5.92 -2.59
CA ILE A 267 16.44 7.11 -3.28
C ILE A 267 16.03 6.70 -4.69
N TYR A 268 14.77 6.97 -5.05
CA TYR A 268 14.26 6.79 -6.41
C TYR A 268 13.83 8.15 -6.94
N ILE A 269 14.48 8.63 -7.98
CA ILE A 269 14.26 9.93 -8.64
C ILE A 269 14.18 9.76 -10.15
N ALA A 270 13.74 8.57 -10.60
CA ALA A 270 13.66 8.23 -12.00
C ALA A 270 12.57 9.02 -12.73
N GLY A 271 12.80 9.41 -13.98
CA GLY A 271 11.78 10.09 -14.78
C GLY A 271 11.53 11.55 -14.40
N ASN A 272 12.55 12.26 -13.91
CA ASN A 272 12.49 13.70 -13.63
C ASN A 272 13.23 14.51 -14.73
N GLU A 273 13.40 15.82 -14.52
CA GLU A 273 14.06 16.76 -15.44
C GLU A 273 15.41 17.24 -14.88
N LEU A 274 16.11 16.38 -14.12
CA LEU A 274 17.34 16.74 -13.45
C LEU A 274 18.47 17.02 -14.45
N LYS A 275 19.23 18.08 -14.21
CA LYS A 275 20.45 18.41 -14.99
C LYS A 275 21.72 17.90 -14.33
N GLU A 276 21.73 17.89 -13.02
CA GLU A 276 22.88 17.47 -12.21
C GLU A 276 22.40 16.84 -10.90
N LEU A 277 23.30 16.12 -10.25
CA LEU A 277 23.11 15.61 -8.90
C LEU A 277 23.96 16.42 -7.93
N PRO A 278 23.46 16.75 -6.73
CA PRO A 278 24.23 17.48 -5.72
C PRO A 278 25.49 16.71 -5.35
N VAL A 279 26.62 17.41 -5.25
CA VAL A 279 27.91 16.77 -4.98
C VAL A 279 27.96 16.16 -3.58
N THR A 280 27.17 16.71 -2.65
CA THR A 280 27.05 16.22 -1.26
C THR A 280 26.38 14.86 -1.17
N MET A 281 25.67 14.37 -2.20
CA MET A 281 25.15 12.99 -2.19
C MET A 281 26.27 11.95 -2.07
N GLY A 282 27.49 12.27 -2.52
CA GLY A 282 28.67 11.43 -2.30
C GLY A 282 29.07 11.25 -0.83
N THR A 283 28.50 12.02 0.09
CA THR A 283 28.74 11.92 1.54
C THR A 283 27.72 11.05 2.29
N MET A 284 26.67 10.59 1.59
CA MET A 284 25.56 9.82 2.18
C MET A 284 25.96 8.36 2.41
N ALA A 285 26.75 8.10 3.45
CA ALA A 285 27.35 6.78 3.74
C ALA A 285 26.33 5.63 3.93
N SER A 286 25.08 5.94 4.25
CA SER A 286 23.99 4.95 4.38
C SER A 286 23.34 4.57 3.05
N LEU A 287 23.58 5.34 1.98
CA LEU A 287 22.93 5.16 0.68
C LEU A 287 23.40 3.86 0.04
N LYS A 288 22.43 2.99 -0.29
CA LYS A 288 22.64 1.68 -0.90
C LYS A 288 22.01 1.57 -2.27
N LYS A 289 20.88 2.22 -2.49
CA LYS A 289 20.15 2.16 -3.76
C LYS A 289 19.83 3.54 -4.27
N LEU A 290 20.18 3.77 -5.53
CA LEU A 290 19.85 4.99 -6.22
C LEU A 290 19.35 4.68 -7.63
N ASP A 291 18.17 5.19 -7.97
CA ASP A 291 17.66 5.19 -9.33
C ASP A 291 17.51 6.62 -9.84
N ILE A 292 18.35 6.97 -10.81
CA ILE A 292 18.35 8.26 -11.54
C ILE A 292 17.99 8.08 -13.01
N SER A 293 17.49 6.91 -13.41
CA SER A 293 17.16 6.64 -14.81
C SER A 293 16.08 7.58 -15.35
N ASN A 294 16.06 7.79 -16.66
CA ASN A 294 15.16 8.66 -17.38
C ASN A 294 15.17 10.12 -16.89
N ASN A 295 16.36 10.68 -16.60
CA ASN A 295 16.50 12.10 -16.27
C ASN A 295 16.93 12.98 -17.45
N GLY A 296 17.30 12.37 -18.59
CA GLY A 296 17.44 12.99 -19.91
C GLY A 296 18.55 14.04 -20.09
N SER A 297 18.89 14.80 -19.05
CA SER A 297 19.84 15.92 -19.04
C SER A 297 20.99 15.72 -18.06
N VAL A 298 20.94 14.71 -17.19
CA VAL A 298 22.10 14.34 -16.35
C VAL A 298 23.18 13.77 -17.25
N ILE A 299 24.35 14.41 -17.24
CA ILE A 299 25.49 14.04 -18.10
C ILE A 299 26.58 13.27 -17.37
N ALA A 300 26.69 13.41 -16.05
CA ALA A 300 27.76 12.84 -15.24
C ALA A 300 27.29 12.49 -13.83
N ILE A 301 27.94 11.49 -13.23
CA ILE A 301 27.81 11.17 -11.81
C ILE A 301 28.89 11.95 -11.04
N PRO A 302 28.56 12.66 -9.95
CA PRO A 302 29.57 13.39 -9.17
C PRO A 302 30.68 12.48 -8.63
N PRO A 303 31.95 12.93 -8.60
CA PRO A 303 33.09 12.10 -8.19
C PRO A 303 32.96 11.46 -6.80
N GLY A 304 32.28 12.13 -5.86
CA GLY A 304 32.07 11.62 -4.50
C GLY A 304 31.30 10.30 -4.43
N PHE A 305 30.59 9.91 -5.50
CA PHE A 305 29.87 8.64 -5.54
C PHE A 305 30.79 7.41 -5.58
N ALA A 306 32.07 7.58 -5.95
CA ALA A 306 33.05 6.51 -5.91
C ALA A 306 33.32 6.00 -4.47
N GLU A 307 33.05 6.83 -3.46
CA GLU A 307 33.21 6.49 -2.03
C GLU A 307 31.98 5.78 -1.44
N LEU A 308 30.84 5.79 -2.16
CA LEU A 308 29.62 5.15 -1.70
C LEU A 308 29.67 3.64 -1.92
N ARG A 309 29.03 2.89 -1.02
CA ARG A 309 28.87 1.43 -1.11
C ARG A 309 27.51 1.07 -1.69
N LEU A 310 27.24 1.55 -2.91
CA LEU A 310 25.97 1.29 -3.58
C LEU A 310 25.84 -0.21 -3.91
N GLU A 311 24.72 -0.79 -3.48
CA GLU A 311 24.29 -2.13 -3.89
C GLU A 311 23.67 -2.08 -5.29
N HIS A 312 22.93 -1.00 -5.59
CA HIS A 312 22.26 -0.81 -6.88
C HIS A 312 22.30 0.65 -7.31
N LEU A 313 22.73 0.88 -8.56
CA LEU A 313 22.68 2.19 -9.23
C LEU A 313 22.04 2.01 -10.61
N ALA A 314 20.91 2.66 -10.84
CA ALA A 314 20.24 2.68 -12.14
C ALA A 314 20.34 4.09 -12.75
N TYR A 315 20.81 4.18 -14.00
CA TYR A 315 21.08 5.44 -14.68
C TYR A 315 20.95 5.28 -16.21
N ASP A 316 20.81 6.41 -16.92
CA ASP A 316 20.70 6.41 -18.39
C ASP A 316 22.03 6.08 -19.07
N SER A 317 21.97 5.30 -20.16
CA SER A 317 23.17 4.87 -20.89
C SER A 317 23.99 6.00 -21.53
N ALA A 318 23.43 7.21 -21.59
CA ALA A 318 24.07 8.40 -22.14
C ALA A 318 24.99 9.12 -21.13
N ILE A 319 24.94 8.76 -19.84
CA ILE A 319 25.77 9.35 -18.80
C ILE A 319 27.21 8.86 -18.96
N GLU A 320 28.16 9.79 -19.07
CA GLU A 320 29.59 9.47 -19.01
C GLU A 320 29.93 9.09 -17.57
N ALA A 321 29.78 7.81 -17.24
CA ALA A 321 30.10 7.29 -15.93
C ALA A 321 31.63 7.20 -15.77
N SER A 322 32.21 8.03 -14.90
CA SER A 322 33.46 7.66 -14.23
C SER A 322 33.17 6.43 -13.35
N PRO A 323 34.02 5.38 -13.33
CA PRO A 323 33.67 4.09 -12.77
C PRO A 323 33.41 4.19 -11.26
N ALA A 324 32.14 4.37 -10.89
CA ALA A 324 31.67 4.36 -9.52
C ALA A 324 31.61 2.90 -9.03
N SER A 325 32.79 2.36 -8.67
CA SER A 325 32.99 1.08 -7.97
C SER A 325 32.54 -0.21 -8.70
N ALA A 326 33.12 -1.34 -8.27
CA ALA A 326 33.28 -2.60 -8.99
C ALA A 326 32.02 -3.48 -9.23
N ASN A 327 30.80 -2.92 -9.16
CA ASN A 327 29.55 -3.69 -9.33
C ASN A 327 28.79 -3.35 -10.63
N GLU A 328 29.51 -3.26 -11.74
CA GLU A 328 28.99 -3.05 -13.11
C GLU A 328 28.11 -4.22 -13.65
N ARG A 329 27.57 -5.11 -12.80
CA ARG A 329 26.93 -6.37 -13.22
C ARG A 329 25.42 -6.51 -13.04
N GLU A 330 24.71 -5.53 -12.47
CA GLU A 330 23.23 -5.59 -12.37
C GLU A 330 22.48 -4.40 -13.00
N ALA A 331 23.17 -3.56 -13.77
CA ALA A 331 22.61 -2.35 -14.41
C ALA A 331 21.66 -2.61 -15.60
N LYS A 332 20.88 -3.69 -15.58
CA LYS A 332 19.87 -3.99 -16.62
C LYS A 332 18.59 -4.55 -16.01
N MET A 333 17.95 -3.78 -15.15
CA MET A 333 16.51 -3.91 -14.96
C MET A 333 15.86 -2.56 -15.25
N SER A 334 14.96 -2.55 -16.23
CA SER A 334 14.10 -1.41 -16.46
C SER A 334 13.28 -1.11 -15.20
N VAL A 335 12.89 0.14 -14.99
CA VAL A 335 11.96 0.57 -13.94
C VAL A 335 10.74 -0.38 -13.86
N ALA A 336 10.19 -0.76 -15.01
CA ALA A 336 9.07 -1.71 -15.10
C ALA A 336 9.40 -3.14 -14.61
N GLN A 337 10.64 -3.60 -14.75
CA GLN A 337 11.11 -4.87 -14.20
C GLN A 337 11.48 -4.78 -12.71
N TYR A 338 12.07 -3.67 -12.26
CA TYR A 338 12.37 -3.47 -10.84
C TYR A 338 11.09 -3.44 -9.98
N TYR A 339 10.09 -2.66 -10.39
CA TYR A 339 8.77 -2.62 -9.73
C TYR A 339 7.97 -3.92 -9.93
N ARG A 340 8.14 -4.67 -11.04
CA ARG A 340 7.53 -6.02 -11.21
C ARG A 340 8.17 -7.08 -10.31
N ASN A 341 9.49 -7.04 -10.12
CA ASN A 341 10.23 -8.12 -9.47
C ASN A 341 10.32 -7.95 -7.95
N ARG A 342 10.20 -6.74 -7.41
CA ARG A 342 10.27 -6.50 -5.97
C ARG A 342 8.89 -6.14 -5.40
N ARG A 343 8.29 -7.12 -4.71
CA ARG A 343 7.19 -6.98 -3.72
C ARG A 343 7.62 -6.10 -2.52
N ILE A 344 8.25 -4.95 -2.76
CA ILE A 344 8.86 -4.13 -1.71
C ILE A 344 7.85 -3.17 -1.06
N MET A 345 6.66 -3.03 -1.63
CA MET A 345 5.46 -2.60 -0.92
C MET A 345 4.26 -3.37 -1.46
N LYS A 346 3.86 -4.47 -0.81
CA LYS A 346 2.42 -4.72 -0.69
C LYS A 346 1.98 -3.71 0.37
N PRO A 347 1.11 -2.73 0.05
CA PRO A 347 0.12 -2.67 -1.01
C PRO A 347 0.34 -1.45 -1.93
N PHE A 348 1.19 -1.63 -2.93
CA PHE A 348 1.17 -0.86 -4.17
C PHE A 348 1.02 -1.82 -5.35
N SER A 349 -0.08 -2.59 -5.37
CA SER A 349 -0.53 -3.28 -6.59
C SER A 349 -1.24 -2.31 -7.54
N CYS A 350 -0.50 -1.26 -7.92
CA CYS A 350 -0.21 -0.79 -9.27
C CYS A 350 -0.50 -1.63 -10.53
N SER A 351 -1.48 -2.52 -10.68
CA SER A 351 -1.74 -3.13 -12.00
C SER A 351 -2.18 -2.05 -13.01
N ILE A 352 -1.28 -1.73 -13.93
CA ILE A 352 -1.45 -0.79 -15.06
C ILE A 352 -2.49 -1.37 -16.03
N ILE A 353 -3.48 -0.56 -16.41
CA ILE A 353 -4.04 -0.53 -17.76
C ILE A 353 -3.98 0.92 -18.21
#